data_AF-A0AAD8QPA7-F1
#
_entry.id   AF-A0AAD8QPA7-F1
#
_cell.length_a   1.000
_cell.length_b   1.000
_cell.length_c   1.000
_cell.angle_alpha   90.00
_cell.angle_beta   90.00
_cell.angle_gamma   90.00
#
_symmetry.space_group_name_H-M   'P 1'
#
loop_
_entity.id
_entity.type
_entity.pdbx_description
1 polymer ?
#
loop_
_entity_poly.entity_id
_entity_poly.type
_entity_poly.pdbx_seq_one_letter_code
_entity_poly.pdbx_strand_id
1 'polypeptide(L)'
;MSRDAVVLAKGPTWPVALGRRDGRVSSATEASHELPPASGDVPLLARIFASKGLDLKDLVVLSGAHTLGTAHCPSYADRLYNATGEDGAYGLVDQSLDSEYADKLRLKCKSLDDRSMLSEMDPGSYKTFDSSYYGHVAKRRGLFRSDAALLYPTESRYKHRLYAT
;
A
#
# COMPACT_ATOMS: atom_id res chain seq x y z
N MET A 1 -4.96 -16.17 13.53
CA MET A 1 -4.76 -14.78 13.99
C MET A 1 -5.22 -13.76 12.96
N SER A 2 -4.73 -13.75 11.71
CA SER A 2 -5.11 -12.69 10.73
C SER A 2 -6.61 -12.62 10.43
N ARG A 3 -7.29 -13.76 10.22
CA ARG A 3 -8.76 -13.81 10.06
C ARG A 3 -9.47 -13.16 11.25
N ASP A 4 -9.07 -13.50 12.47
CA ASP A 4 -9.76 -13.03 13.68
C ASP A 4 -9.61 -11.53 13.84
N ALA A 5 -8.44 -10.97 13.48
CA ALA A 5 -8.23 -9.52 13.43
C ALA A 5 -9.16 -8.83 12.41
N VAL A 6 -9.32 -9.40 11.21
CA VAL A 6 -10.25 -8.87 10.19
C VAL A 6 -11.70 -8.92 10.70
N VAL A 7 -12.12 -10.03 11.31
CA VAL A 7 -13.48 -10.17 11.87
C VAL A 7 -13.73 -9.17 13.02
N LEU A 8 -12.77 -9.01 13.94
CA LEU A 8 -12.87 -8.02 15.02
C LEU A 8 -12.93 -6.59 14.48
N ALA A 9 -12.28 -6.33 13.34
CA ALA A 9 -12.38 -5.07 12.62
C ALA A 9 -13.63 -4.95 11.72
N LYS A 10 -14.63 -5.82 11.90
CA LYS A 10 -15.91 -5.86 11.14
C LYS A 10 -15.81 -6.30 9.67
N GLY A 11 -14.68 -6.90 9.29
CA GLY A 11 -14.50 -7.49 7.97
C GLY A 11 -15.16 -8.87 7.82
N PRO A 12 -15.00 -9.51 6.66
CA PRO A 12 -15.58 -10.81 6.39
C PRO A 12 -14.92 -11.92 7.24
N THR A 13 -15.61 -13.06 7.32
CA THR A 13 -15.08 -14.29 7.90
C THR A 13 -14.95 -15.36 6.83
N TRP A 14 -13.99 -16.27 7.00
CA TRP A 14 -13.77 -17.41 6.10
C TRP A 14 -13.13 -18.58 6.85
N PRO A 15 -13.35 -19.83 6.39
CA PRO A 15 -12.62 -20.97 6.92
C PRO A 15 -11.14 -20.86 6.53
N VAL A 16 -10.25 -21.00 7.52
CA VAL A 16 -8.80 -20.96 7.30
C VAL A 16 -8.27 -22.38 7.28
N ALA A 17 -7.57 -22.75 6.22
CA ALA A 17 -6.85 -24.03 6.17
C ALA A 17 -5.78 -24.10 7.28
N LEU A 18 -5.81 -25.20 8.03
CA LEU A 18 -4.94 -25.47 9.18
C LEU A 18 -3.88 -26.53 8.83
N GLY A 19 -2.92 -26.74 9.72
CA GLY A 19 -1.88 -27.78 9.57
C GLY A 19 -0.50 -27.29 9.14
N ARG A 20 -0.28 -25.97 9.00
CA ARG A 20 1.07 -25.40 8.83
C ARG A 20 1.94 -25.73 10.06
N ARG A 21 3.24 -25.92 9.83
CA ARG A 21 4.26 -26.18 10.87
C ARG A 21 5.25 -25.03 10.92
N ASP A 22 5.89 -24.84 12.06
CA ASP A 22 6.86 -23.77 12.25
C ASP A 22 8.19 -24.07 11.53
N GLY A 23 8.71 -23.06 10.84
CA GLY A 23 10.05 -23.10 10.26
C GLY A 23 11.13 -23.07 11.34
N ARG A 24 12.31 -23.65 11.06
CA ARG A 24 13.45 -23.70 12.00
C ARG A 24 14.57 -22.72 11.67
N VAL A 25 14.45 -21.98 10.57
CA VAL A 25 15.46 -21.06 10.06
C VAL A 25 14.77 -19.74 9.72
N SER A 26 15.43 -18.63 10.04
CA SER A 26 15.05 -17.28 9.61
C SER A 26 16.16 -16.70 8.73
N SER A 27 15.79 -15.91 7.73
CA SER A 27 16.72 -15.29 6.79
C SER A 27 16.37 -13.82 6.57
N ALA A 28 17.22 -12.92 7.06
CA ALA A 28 17.07 -11.49 6.84
C ALA A 28 17.25 -11.13 5.36
N THR A 29 18.18 -11.81 4.67
CA THR A 29 18.43 -11.63 3.24
C THR A 29 17.20 -12.00 2.41
N GLU A 30 16.54 -13.12 2.72
CA GLU A 30 15.29 -13.50 2.06
C GLU A 30 14.21 -12.43 2.26
N ALA A 31 14.00 -11.96 3.49
CA ALA A 31 13.04 -10.90 3.78
C ALA A 31 13.33 -9.60 3.01
N SER A 32 14.61 -9.19 2.90
CA SER A 32 14.99 -7.98 2.15
C SER A 32 14.77 -8.09 0.63
N HIS A 33 14.80 -9.31 0.07
CA HIS A 33 14.59 -9.51 -1.37
C HIS A 33 13.14 -9.81 -1.75
N GLU A 34 12.37 -10.37 -0.82
CA GLU A 34 11.04 -10.91 -1.14
C GLU A 34 9.87 -10.07 -0.62
N LEU A 35 10.12 -9.11 0.28
CA LEU A 35 9.08 -8.21 0.75
C LEU A 35 8.89 -7.03 -0.21
N PRO A 36 7.64 -6.74 -0.64
CA PRO A 36 7.38 -5.61 -1.53
C PRO A 36 7.66 -4.27 -0.83
N PRO A 37 8.37 -3.33 -1.47
CA PRO A 37 8.60 -2.00 -0.91
C PRO A 37 7.35 -1.12 -1.06
N ALA A 38 7.11 -0.22 -0.10
CA ALA A 38 6.04 0.78 -0.17
C ALA A 38 6.18 1.76 -1.37
N SER A 39 7.37 1.85 -1.96
CA SER A 39 7.67 2.66 -3.13
C SER A 39 7.60 1.91 -4.47
N GLY A 40 7.26 0.62 -4.46
CA GLY A 40 7.28 -0.25 -5.65
C GLY A 40 6.24 0.14 -6.70
N ASP A 41 6.62 -0.02 -7.98
CA ASP A 41 5.71 0.11 -9.12
C ASP A 41 4.99 -1.22 -9.43
N VAL A 42 3.97 -1.19 -10.28
CA VAL A 42 3.18 -2.40 -10.60
C VAL A 42 4.05 -3.52 -11.19
N PRO A 43 4.98 -3.29 -12.14
CA PRO A 43 5.86 -4.34 -12.65
C PRO A 43 6.70 -5.03 -11.56
N LEU A 44 7.29 -4.27 -10.63
CA LEU A 44 8.05 -4.85 -9.52
C LEU A 44 7.15 -5.65 -8.59
N LEU A 45 6.03 -5.06 -8.16
CA LEU A 45 5.10 -5.71 -7.23
C LEU A 45 4.51 -6.99 -7.83
N ALA A 46 4.12 -6.96 -9.10
CA ALA A 46 3.61 -8.13 -9.82
C ALA A 46 4.64 -9.25 -9.91
N ARG A 47 5.93 -8.94 -10.13
CA ARG A 47 7.01 -9.95 -10.14
C ARG A 47 7.20 -10.58 -8.77
N ILE A 48 7.18 -9.78 -7.70
CA ILE A 48 7.29 -10.27 -6.32
C ILE A 48 6.11 -11.19 -5.99
N PHE A 49 4.88 -10.77 -6.31
CA PHE A 49 3.68 -11.59 -6.09
C PHE A 49 3.69 -12.88 -6.91
N ALA A 50 4.07 -12.81 -8.18
CA ALA A 50 4.19 -13.98 -9.06
C ALA A 50 5.22 -14.98 -8.53
N SER A 51 6.31 -14.53 -7.92
CA SER A 51 7.29 -15.42 -7.27
C SER A 51 6.70 -16.24 -6.11
N LYS A 52 5.56 -15.79 -5.55
CA LYS A 52 4.79 -16.46 -4.50
C LYS A 52 3.54 -17.17 -5.02
N GLY A 53 3.39 -17.28 -6.34
CA GLY A 53 2.23 -17.89 -6.98
C GLY A 53 0.95 -17.04 -6.92
N LEU A 54 1.09 -15.72 -6.72
CA LEU A 54 -0.01 -14.76 -6.67
C LEU A 54 -0.04 -13.92 -7.95
N ASP A 55 -1.23 -13.65 -8.47
CA ASP A 55 -1.40 -12.89 -9.70
C ASP A 55 -1.65 -11.38 -9.45
N LEU A 56 -1.92 -10.62 -10.52
CA LEU A 56 -2.19 -9.18 -10.42
C LEU A 56 -3.50 -8.88 -9.68
N LYS A 57 -4.50 -9.78 -9.75
CA LYS A 57 -5.73 -9.63 -8.98
C LYS A 57 -5.44 -9.82 -7.50
N ASP A 58 -4.62 -10.79 -7.14
CA ASP A 58 -4.18 -11.00 -5.76
C ASP A 58 -3.42 -9.78 -5.22
N LEU A 59 -2.56 -9.15 -6.03
CA LEU A 59 -1.91 -7.88 -5.67
C LEU A 59 -2.94 -6.83 -5.26
N VAL A 60 -3.90 -6.53 -6.13
CA VAL A 60 -4.92 -5.51 -5.85
C VAL A 60 -5.75 -5.86 -4.62
N VAL A 61 -6.24 -7.10 -4.53
CA VAL A 61 -7.12 -7.54 -3.43
C VAL A 61 -6.39 -7.52 -2.10
N LEU A 62 -5.12 -7.96 -2.07
CA LEU A 62 -4.33 -7.97 -0.84
C LEU A 62 -3.82 -6.58 -0.45
N SER A 63 -3.61 -5.67 -1.40
CA SER A 63 -3.36 -4.25 -1.11
C SER A 63 -4.51 -3.61 -0.34
N GLY A 64 -5.74 -4.11 -0.49
CA GLY A 64 -6.90 -3.71 0.30
C GLY A 64 -6.71 -3.85 1.82
N ALA A 65 -5.75 -4.66 2.29
CA ALA A 65 -5.41 -4.75 3.70
C ALA A 65 -4.93 -3.41 4.30
N HIS A 66 -4.47 -2.46 3.47
CA HIS A 66 -4.15 -1.10 3.90
C HIS A 66 -5.37 -0.29 4.36
N THR A 67 -6.60 -0.82 4.27
CA THR A 67 -7.77 -0.28 4.97
C THR A 67 -7.60 -0.27 6.50
N LEU A 68 -6.71 -1.10 7.05
CA LEU A 68 -6.42 -1.15 8.48
C LEU A 68 -5.02 -0.66 8.83
N GLY A 69 -4.92 0.19 9.84
CA GLY A 69 -3.66 0.52 10.51
C GLY A 69 -3.03 1.84 10.10
N THR A 70 -1.77 1.99 10.46
CA THR A 70 -1.03 3.25 10.35
C THR A 70 0.38 3.01 9.85
N ALA A 71 1.01 4.03 9.27
CA ALA A 71 2.38 3.97 8.78
C ALA A 71 3.23 5.13 9.31
N HIS A 72 4.52 4.87 9.50
CA HIS A 72 5.50 5.89 9.80
C HIS A 72 5.85 6.71 8.55
N CYS A 73 6.16 7.99 8.75
CA CYS A 73 6.54 8.94 7.69
C CYS A 73 7.59 8.42 6.68
N PRO A 74 8.69 7.74 7.08
CA PRO A 74 9.68 7.26 6.10
C PRO A 74 9.11 6.33 5.01
N SER A 75 7.97 5.67 5.25
CA SER A 75 7.34 4.79 4.27
C SER A 75 6.64 5.53 3.12
N TYR A 76 6.40 6.84 3.24
CA TYR A 76 5.73 7.66 2.22
C TYR A 76 6.33 9.06 2.02
N ALA A 77 7.36 9.43 2.81
CA ALA A 77 7.94 10.78 2.78
C ALA A 77 8.61 11.13 1.45
N ASP A 78 9.08 10.13 0.71
CA ASP A 78 9.64 10.31 -0.63
C ASP A 78 8.60 10.93 -1.58
N ARG A 79 7.31 10.67 -1.37
CA ARG A 79 6.23 11.31 -2.14
C ARG A 79 6.01 12.78 -1.82
N LEU A 80 6.45 13.24 -0.64
CA LEU A 80 6.24 14.62 -0.18
C LEU A 80 7.42 15.54 -0.46
N TYR A 81 8.63 14.96 -0.52
CA TYR A 81 9.89 15.71 -0.49
C TYR A 81 10.92 15.27 -1.52
N ASN A 82 10.79 14.09 -2.12
CA ASN A 82 11.85 13.54 -2.98
C ASN A 82 11.28 12.77 -4.18
N ALA A 83 10.15 13.22 -4.73
CA ALA A 83 9.63 12.66 -5.96
C ALA A 83 10.40 13.24 -7.15
N THR A 84 10.74 12.39 -8.09
CA THR A 84 11.26 12.79 -9.41
C THR A 84 10.07 13.18 -10.28
N GLY A 85 10.06 14.40 -10.80
CA GLY A 85 9.09 14.84 -11.80
C GLY A 85 9.25 14.11 -13.15
N GLU A 86 8.23 14.20 -14.01
CA GLU A 86 8.29 13.65 -15.38
C GLU A 86 9.40 14.27 -16.23
N ASP A 87 9.85 15.48 -15.89
CA ASP A 87 10.95 16.23 -16.49
C ASP A 87 12.33 15.89 -15.87
N GLY A 88 12.38 14.96 -14.92
CA GLY A 88 13.60 14.59 -14.20
C GLY A 88 13.98 15.55 -13.06
N ALA A 89 13.14 16.54 -12.73
CA ALA A 89 13.39 17.44 -11.61
C ALA A 89 13.24 16.71 -10.27
N TYR A 90 14.26 16.80 -9.41
CA TYR A 90 14.27 16.21 -8.07
C TYR A 90 13.67 17.17 -7.02
N GLY A 91 13.16 16.63 -5.92
CA GLY A 91 12.66 17.42 -4.78
C GLY A 91 11.21 17.90 -4.93
N LEU A 92 10.44 17.31 -5.85
CA LEU A 92 9.04 17.65 -6.08
C LEU A 92 8.09 16.77 -5.25
N VAL A 93 6.84 17.22 -5.15
CA VAL A 93 5.73 16.37 -4.68
C VAL A 93 5.37 15.39 -5.78
N ASP A 94 5.09 14.15 -5.40
CA ASP A 94 4.58 13.13 -6.31
C ASP A 94 3.29 13.62 -6.99
N GLN A 95 3.31 13.76 -8.32
CA GLN A 95 2.19 14.28 -9.11
C GLN A 95 0.97 13.33 -9.11
N SER A 96 1.17 12.06 -8.74
CA SER A 96 0.10 11.09 -8.54
C SER A 96 -0.61 11.25 -7.18
N LEU A 97 -0.16 12.16 -6.32
CA LEU A 97 -0.73 12.45 -5.01
C LEU A 97 -1.62 13.70 -5.07
N ASP A 98 -2.85 13.59 -4.56
CA ASP A 98 -3.76 14.72 -4.39
C ASP A 98 -3.11 15.82 -3.53
N SER A 99 -3.09 17.06 -4.02
CA SER A 99 -2.34 18.16 -3.39
C SER A 99 -2.85 18.52 -2.00
N GLU A 100 -4.18 18.56 -1.81
CA GLU A 100 -4.77 18.81 -0.50
C GLU A 100 -4.43 17.70 0.51
N TYR A 101 -4.38 16.45 0.04
CA TYR A 101 -3.98 15.34 0.88
C TYR A 101 -2.48 15.38 1.21
N ALA A 102 -1.63 15.75 0.24
CA ALA A 102 -0.20 15.97 0.47
C ALA A 102 0.03 17.03 1.57
N ASP A 103 -0.71 18.14 1.54
CA ASP A 103 -0.62 19.19 2.56
C ASP A 103 -1.02 18.67 3.94
N LYS A 104 -2.07 17.84 4.04
CA LYS A 104 -2.45 17.17 5.29
C LYS A 104 -1.36 16.21 5.79
N LEU A 105 -0.73 15.46 4.89
CA LEU A 105 0.36 14.54 5.27
C LEU A 105 1.59 15.31 5.77
N ARG A 106 1.92 16.46 5.18
CA ARG A 106 3.00 17.36 5.66
C ARG A 106 2.72 17.98 7.03
N LEU A 107 1.47 17.98 7.49
CA LEU A 107 1.18 18.34 8.88
C LEU A 107 1.69 17.28 9.86
N LYS A 108 1.74 16.02 9.45
CA LYS A 108 2.18 14.87 10.26
C LYS A 108 3.63 14.46 10.02
N CYS A 109 4.10 14.52 8.79
CA CYS A 109 5.43 14.10 8.35
C CYS A 109 6.22 15.35 8.00
N LYS A 110 7.03 15.87 8.94
CA LYS A 110 7.71 17.17 8.81
C LYS A 110 9.03 17.12 8.06
N SER A 111 9.65 15.94 8.01
CA SER A 111 10.91 15.66 7.33
C SER A 111 10.97 14.20 6.92
N LEU A 112 11.91 13.84 6.05
CA LEU A 112 12.07 12.46 5.53
C LEU A 112 12.20 11.39 6.63
N ASP A 113 12.82 11.75 7.76
CA ASP A 113 13.18 10.81 8.84
C ASP A 113 12.30 10.93 10.09
N ASP A 114 11.18 11.65 10.03
CA ASP A 114 10.30 11.84 11.19
C ASP A 114 9.56 10.55 11.57
N ARG A 115 10.19 9.69 12.37
CA ARG A 115 9.61 8.41 12.82
C ARG A 115 8.59 8.57 13.94
N SER A 116 8.46 9.76 14.53
CA SER A 116 7.65 9.97 15.73
C SER A 116 6.14 9.98 15.45
N MET A 117 5.76 10.30 14.22
CA MET A 117 4.38 10.52 13.81
C MET A 117 3.85 9.39 12.91
N LEU A 118 2.62 8.97 13.21
CA LEU A 118 1.88 7.95 12.46
C LEU A 118 0.78 8.60 11.61
N SER A 119 0.68 8.14 10.35
CA SER A 119 -0.43 8.46 9.46
C SER A 119 -1.34 7.26 9.28
N GLU A 120 -2.64 7.51 9.23
CA GLU A 120 -3.65 6.49 8.93
C GLU A 120 -3.46 6.02 7.48
N MET A 121 -3.38 4.70 7.27
CA MET A 121 -3.30 4.14 5.90
C MET A 121 -4.65 4.28 5.17
N ASP A 122 -5.74 4.38 5.93
CA ASP A 122 -7.09 4.66 5.46
C ASP A 122 -7.73 5.79 6.30
N PRO A 123 -7.58 7.05 5.87
CA PRO A 123 -8.04 8.20 6.65
C PRO A 123 -9.53 8.14 6.99
N GLY A 124 -9.84 8.10 8.29
CA GLY A 124 -11.21 8.02 8.80
C GLY A 124 -11.76 6.60 8.98
N SER A 125 -11.12 5.57 8.43
CA SER A 125 -11.57 4.17 8.61
C SER A 125 -10.49 3.17 9.02
N TYR A 126 -9.26 3.60 9.33
CA TYR A 126 -8.11 2.73 9.66
C TYR A 126 -8.27 1.68 10.79
N LYS A 127 -9.42 1.64 11.49
CA LYS A 127 -9.77 0.64 12.51
C LYS A 127 -10.91 -0.30 12.09
N THR A 128 -11.51 -0.07 10.93
CA THR A 128 -12.61 -0.85 10.37
C THR A 128 -12.16 -1.44 9.05
N PHE A 129 -12.39 -2.74 8.85
CA PHE A 129 -12.06 -3.38 7.59
C PHE A 129 -13.20 -3.13 6.60
N ASP A 130 -13.00 -2.19 5.68
CA ASP A 130 -13.99 -1.85 4.65
C ASP A 130 -13.31 -1.57 3.29
N SER A 131 -14.06 -0.99 2.36
CA SER A 131 -13.60 -0.71 0.99
C SER A 131 -13.17 0.75 0.77
N SER A 132 -13.15 1.58 1.81
CA SER A 132 -12.85 3.02 1.67
C SER A 132 -11.40 3.27 1.21
N TYR A 133 -10.46 2.38 1.53
CA TYR A 133 -9.13 2.30 0.91
C TYR A 133 -9.17 2.47 -0.62
N TYR A 134 -9.99 1.68 -1.32
CA TYR A 134 -10.07 1.73 -2.79
C TYR A 134 -10.64 3.08 -3.27
N GLY A 135 -11.56 3.66 -2.50
CA GLY A 135 -12.09 5.00 -2.75
C GLY A 135 -11.03 6.10 -2.60
N HIS A 136 -10.12 5.97 -1.63
CA HIS A 136 -8.99 6.89 -1.49
C HIS A 136 -7.98 6.71 -2.62
N VAL A 137 -7.63 5.46 -2.98
CA VAL A 137 -6.77 5.19 -4.14
C VAL A 137 -7.33 5.83 -5.40
N ALA A 138 -8.62 5.62 -5.72
CA ALA A 138 -9.28 6.22 -6.87
C ALA A 138 -9.23 7.77 -6.89
N LYS A 139 -9.16 8.41 -5.72
CA LYS A 139 -9.06 9.87 -5.56
C LYS A 139 -7.61 10.38 -5.51
N ARG A 140 -6.61 9.55 -5.84
CA ARG A 140 -5.17 9.87 -5.68
C ARG A 140 -4.78 10.16 -4.23
N ARG A 141 -5.45 9.49 -3.29
CA ARG A 141 -5.26 9.62 -1.83
C ARG A 141 -4.79 8.32 -1.16
N GLY A 142 -4.26 7.36 -1.93
CA GLY A 142 -3.50 6.25 -1.36
C GLY A 142 -2.23 6.76 -0.68
N LEU A 143 -1.87 6.22 0.49
CA LEU A 143 -0.75 6.73 1.29
C LEU A 143 0.59 6.40 0.63
N PHE A 144 0.80 5.14 0.26
CA PHE A 144 2.05 4.67 -0.32
C PHE A 144 2.10 4.90 -1.83
N ARG A 145 3.31 4.97 -2.40
CA ARG A 145 3.46 5.04 -3.85
C ARG A 145 2.99 3.74 -4.51
N SER A 146 3.18 2.60 -3.84
CA SER A 146 2.64 1.30 -4.27
C SER A 146 1.11 1.30 -4.35
N ASP A 147 0.40 2.05 -3.50
CA ASP A 147 -1.05 2.19 -3.58
C ASP A 147 -1.45 3.02 -4.80
N ALA A 148 -0.77 4.15 -5.01
CA ALA A 148 -1.02 5.03 -6.16
C ALA A 148 -0.70 4.33 -7.49
N ALA A 149 0.29 3.44 -7.52
CA ALA A 149 0.68 2.67 -8.71
C ALA A 149 -0.48 1.79 -9.23
N LEU A 150 -1.42 1.39 -8.37
CA LEU A 150 -2.59 0.59 -8.78
C LEU A 150 -3.52 1.33 -9.76
N LEU A 151 -3.46 2.68 -9.82
CA LEU A 151 -4.24 3.50 -10.77
C LEU A 151 -3.74 3.40 -12.21
N TYR A 152 -2.46 3.06 -12.39
CA TYR A 152 -1.79 3.08 -13.68
C TYR A 152 -1.22 1.71 -14.03
N PRO A 153 -2.05 0.64 -14.10
CA PRO A 153 -1.55 -0.65 -14.54
C PRO A 153 -1.04 -0.50 -15.97
N THR A 154 0.23 -0.86 -16.19
CA THR A 154 0.87 -0.87 -17.50
C THR A 154 0.21 -1.89 -18.45
N GLU A 155 -0.56 -2.84 -17.90
CA GLU A 155 -1.31 -3.84 -18.65
C GLU A 155 -2.71 -3.36 -19.07
N SER A 156 -2.91 -3.25 -20.38
CA SER A 156 -4.15 -2.81 -21.03
C SER A 156 -5.40 -3.59 -20.63
N ARG A 157 -5.25 -4.84 -20.15
CA ARG A 157 -6.37 -5.72 -19.75
C ARG A 157 -7.07 -5.31 -18.45
N TYR A 158 -6.47 -4.44 -17.64
CA TYR A 158 -7.03 -4.05 -16.33
C TYR A 158 -7.53 -2.60 -16.26
N LYS A 159 -7.35 -1.82 -17.35
CA LYS A 159 -7.87 -0.43 -17.47
C LYS A 159 -9.39 -0.29 -17.32
N HIS A 160 -10.16 -1.39 -17.34
CA HIS A 160 -11.62 -1.32 -17.37
C HIS A 160 -12.35 -1.90 -16.15
N ARG A 161 -11.66 -2.37 -15.10
CA ARG A 161 -12.39 -3.14 -14.08
C ARG A 161 -11.88 -3.12 -12.63
N LEU A 162 -10.97 -2.21 -12.29
CA LEU A 162 -10.46 -2.11 -10.91
C LEU A 162 -11.22 -1.11 -10.02
N TYR A 163 -12.10 -0.28 -10.60
CA TYR A 163 -12.78 0.82 -9.89
C TYR A 163 -14.29 0.85 -10.13
N ALA A 164 -15.03 -0.25 -9.93
CA ALA A 164 -16.50 -0.20 -9.81
C ALA A 164 -17.08 -1.55 -9.38
N THR A 165 -17.39 -1.69 -8.08
CA THR A 165 -18.72 -2.03 -7.55
C THR A 165 -18.76 -1.71 -6.07
#